data_AF-A0A497KHE0-F1
#
_entry.id   AF-A0A497KHE0-F1
#
_cell.length_a   1.000
_cell.length_b   1.000
_cell.length_c   1.000
_cell.angle_alpha   90.00
_cell.angle_beta   90.00
_cell.angle_gamma   90.00
#
_symmetry.space_group_name_H-M   'P 1'
#
loop_
_entity.id
_entity.type
_entity.pdbx_description
1 polymer ?
#
loop_
_entity_poly.entity_id
_entity_poly.type
_entity_poly.pdbx_seq_one_letter_code
_entity_poly.pdbx_strand_id
1 'polypeptide(L)'
;TKIFHIAHGAVYTIAAYLLFSAFILLKLPLYLSILIALFGTAFFGILIEIFVYKPFYKKNAPPVTSFISSLGLYIILQNLIALIYGNQVQVLTTQPEKTFQLGSIIVSRIQWLEITTFLIISILFYLIISFTRFGKSLKALSDNPLLAEVVGIDIDSSRLKIFAIGSLLAGLGAILSALDTGIEPTMGLPIVMIAIVAVIIGGSSVFEGALVGGILLGILQALSIFRLSARWQNTVVFIALIIFLLFKPEGILGVRRRLEEIKI
;
A
#
# COMPACT_ATOMS: atom_id res chain seq x y z
N THR A 1 4.55 13.79 1.85
CA THR A 1 3.22 14.45 1.94
C THR A 1 2.55 13.97 3.22
N LYS A 2 2.19 14.86 4.14
CA LYS A 2 1.45 14.49 5.37
C LYS A 2 -0.06 14.28 5.07
N ILE A 3 -0.37 13.49 4.03
CA ILE A 3 -1.74 13.27 3.56
C ILE A 3 -2.14 11.83 3.87
N PHE A 4 -3.27 11.67 4.54
CA PHE A 4 -3.92 10.37 4.67
C PHE A 4 -4.61 10.02 3.35
N HIS A 5 -4.01 9.09 2.60
CA HIS A 5 -4.44 8.70 1.26
C HIS A 5 -5.37 7.47 1.30
N ILE A 6 -6.65 7.63 1.65
CA ILE A 6 -7.59 6.49 1.70
C ILE A 6 -7.84 5.90 0.31
N ALA A 7 -7.84 6.74 -0.74
CA ALA A 7 -7.99 6.31 -2.12
C ALA A 7 -6.94 5.30 -2.61
N HIS A 8 -5.83 5.11 -1.88
CA HIS A 8 -4.88 4.01 -2.18
C HIS A 8 -5.56 2.64 -2.15
N GLY A 9 -6.64 2.49 -1.37
CA GLY A 9 -7.42 1.26 -1.30
C GLY A 9 -8.17 1.02 -2.60
N ALA A 10 -8.73 2.06 -3.20
CA ALA A 10 -9.34 1.94 -4.52
C ALA A 10 -8.29 1.63 -5.59
N VAL A 11 -7.09 2.22 -5.52
CA VAL A 11 -5.97 1.88 -6.42
C VAL A 11 -5.59 0.40 -6.30
N TYR A 12 -5.52 -0.12 -5.07
CA TYR A 12 -5.28 -1.54 -4.81
C TYR A 12 -6.37 -2.42 -5.45
N THR A 13 -7.65 -2.09 -5.25
CA THR A 13 -8.77 -2.82 -5.88
C THR A 13 -8.70 -2.73 -7.42
N ILE A 14 -8.42 -1.55 -7.98
CA ILE A 14 -8.28 -1.35 -9.44
C ILE A 14 -7.23 -2.29 -10.02
N ALA A 15 -6.09 -2.46 -9.35
CA ALA A 15 -5.04 -3.35 -9.82
C ALA A 15 -5.51 -4.81 -9.96
N ALA A 16 -6.25 -5.30 -8.97
CA ALA A 16 -6.82 -6.64 -9.00
C ALA A 16 -7.85 -6.79 -10.13
N TYR A 17 -8.73 -5.80 -10.34
CA TYR A 17 -9.70 -5.84 -11.44
C TYR A 17 -9.08 -5.63 -12.83
N LEU A 18 -8.00 -4.87 -12.96
CA LEU A 18 -7.25 -4.79 -14.21
C LEU A 18 -6.62 -6.14 -14.56
N LEU A 19 -6.07 -6.85 -13.57
CA LEU A 19 -5.57 -8.21 -13.74
C LEU A 19 -6.69 -9.16 -14.17
N PHE A 20 -7.83 -9.13 -13.46
CA PHE A 20 -9.00 -9.93 -13.79
C PHE A 20 -9.48 -9.67 -15.22
N SER A 21 -9.64 -8.42 -15.61
CA SER A 21 -10.12 -8.05 -16.94
C SER A 21 -9.15 -8.46 -18.04
N ALA A 22 -7.85 -8.25 -17.85
CA ALA A 22 -6.85 -8.67 -18.81
C ALA A 22 -6.78 -10.21 -18.94
N PHE A 23 -6.82 -10.93 -17.82
CA PHE A 23 -6.63 -12.38 -17.81
C PHE A 23 -7.90 -13.16 -18.16
N ILE A 24 -9.05 -12.80 -17.59
CA ILE A 24 -10.31 -13.54 -17.75
C ILE A 24 -11.13 -13.01 -18.93
N LEU A 25 -11.36 -11.69 -18.99
CA LEU A 25 -12.24 -11.10 -20.00
C LEU A 25 -11.57 -11.00 -21.38
N LEU A 26 -10.33 -10.50 -21.41
CA LEU A 26 -9.53 -10.38 -22.63
C LEU A 26 -8.75 -11.65 -22.98
N LYS A 27 -8.73 -12.65 -22.08
CA LYS A 27 -8.04 -13.94 -22.25
C LYS A 27 -6.56 -13.79 -22.61
N LEU A 28 -5.91 -12.75 -22.10
CA LEU A 28 -4.50 -12.50 -22.33
C LEU A 28 -3.65 -13.45 -21.47
N PRO A 29 -2.42 -13.80 -21.91
CA PRO A 29 -1.50 -14.56 -21.09
C PRO A 29 -1.23 -13.88 -19.74
N LEU A 30 -1.08 -14.67 -18.68
CA LEU A 30 -0.92 -14.15 -17.30
C LEU A 30 0.18 -13.10 -17.16
N TYR A 31 1.34 -13.30 -17.81
CA TYR A 31 2.44 -12.35 -17.75
C TYR A 31 2.05 -10.98 -18.32
N LEU A 32 1.28 -10.94 -19.41
CA LEU A 32 0.83 -9.71 -20.04
C LEU A 32 -0.23 -9.03 -19.19
N SER A 33 -1.13 -9.81 -18.59
CA SER A 33 -2.15 -9.32 -17.65
C SER A 33 -1.53 -8.67 -16.41
N ILE A 34 -0.46 -9.25 -15.87
CA ILE A 34 0.32 -8.66 -14.77
C ILE A 34 0.92 -7.33 -15.19
N LEU A 35 1.55 -7.24 -16.36
CA LEU A 35 2.14 -5.99 -16.84
C LEU A 35 1.07 -4.90 -17.03
N ILE A 36 -0.07 -5.24 -17.64
CA ILE A 36 -1.19 -4.32 -17.82
C ILE A 36 -1.72 -3.84 -16.46
N ALA A 37 -1.90 -4.75 -15.50
CA ALA A 37 -2.34 -4.39 -14.17
C ALA A 37 -1.34 -3.45 -13.47
N LEU A 38 -0.04 -3.72 -13.52
CA LEU A 38 0.98 -2.89 -12.89
C LEU A 38 1.07 -1.49 -13.49
N PHE A 39 1.21 -1.40 -14.81
CA PHE A 39 1.33 -0.11 -15.49
C PHE A 39 0.02 0.67 -15.48
N GLY A 40 -1.12 -0.01 -15.61
CA GLY A 40 -2.44 0.60 -15.47
C GLY A 40 -2.65 1.17 -14.08
N THR A 41 -2.25 0.45 -13.02
CA THR A 41 -2.37 0.93 -11.63
C THR A 41 -1.45 2.12 -11.36
N ALA A 42 -0.20 2.07 -11.84
CA ALA A 42 0.71 3.22 -11.75
C ALA A 42 0.14 4.44 -12.48
N PHE A 43 -0.43 4.24 -13.67
CA PHE A 43 -1.10 5.28 -14.44
C PHE A 43 -2.29 5.88 -13.68
N PHE A 44 -3.18 5.06 -13.10
CA PHE A 44 -4.27 5.54 -12.25
C PHE A 44 -3.76 6.33 -11.04
N GLY A 45 -2.66 5.90 -10.40
CA GLY A 45 -2.01 6.65 -9.34
C GLY A 45 -1.60 8.06 -9.76
N ILE A 46 -0.99 8.18 -10.94
CA ILE A 46 -0.61 9.46 -11.54
C ILE A 46 -1.84 10.31 -11.84
N LEU A 47 -2.91 9.74 -12.40
CA LEU A 47 -4.15 10.47 -12.67
C LEU A 47 -4.76 11.03 -11.40
N ILE A 48 -4.78 10.25 -10.32
CA ILE A 48 -5.30 10.69 -9.02
C ILE A 48 -4.46 11.87 -8.50
N GLU A 49 -3.13 11.80 -8.58
CA GLU A 49 -2.27 12.92 -8.20
C GLU A 49 -2.56 14.17 -9.04
N ILE A 50 -2.67 14.05 -10.36
CA ILE A 50 -2.89 15.19 -11.27
C ILE A 50 -4.27 15.82 -11.08
N PHE A 51 -5.33 15.02 -11.00
CA PHE A 51 -6.71 15.52 -11.04
C PHE A 51 -7.30 15.76 -9.66
N VAL A 52 -6.79 15.10 -8.61
CA VAL A 52 -7.38 15.16 -7.28
C VAL A 52 -6.45 15.92 -6.32
N TYR A 53 -5.23 15.43 -6.09
CA TYR A 53 -4.39 16.03 -5.03
C TYR A 53 -3.63 17.27 -5.46
N LYS A 54 -3.10 17.32 -6.68
CA LYS A 54 -2.33 18.47 -7.18
C LYS A 54 -3.13 19.78 -7.20
N PRO A 55 -4.42 19.80 -7.59
CA PRO A 55 -5.24 21.01 -7.50
C PRO A 55 -5.41 21.52 -6.07
N PHE A 56 -5.61 20.63 -5.09
CA PHE A 56 -5.73 21.02 -3.68
C PHE A 56 -4.40 21.53 -3.11
N TYR A 57 -3.29 20.87 -3.46
CA TYR A 57 -1.96 21.29 -3.08
C TYR A 57 -1.66 22.70 -3.61
N LYS A 58 -1.89 22.96 -4.90
CA LYS A 58 -1.66 24.29 -5.51
C LYS A 58 -2.53 25.41 -4.92
N LYS A 59 -3.69 25.06 -4.37
CA LYS A 59 -4.60 26.01 -3.70
C LYS A 59 -4.30 26.17 -2.21
N ASN A 60 -3.22 25.57 -1.68
CA ASN A 60 -2.90 25.55 -0.25
C ASN A 60 -4.11 25.12 0.62
N ALA A 61 -4.87 24.14 0.13
CA ALA A 61 -6.06 23.68 0.84
C ALA A 61 -5.69 23.02 2.19
N PRO A 62 -6.55 23.13 3.22
CA PRO A 62 -6.33 22.45 4.49
C PRO A 62 -6.15 20.93 4.31
N PRO A 63 -5.32 20.24 5.12
CA PRO A 63 -5.10 18.80 5.01
C PRO A 63 -6.38 17.96 5.07
N VAL A 64 -7.37 18.41 5.83
CA VAL A 64 -8.70 17.78 5.96
C VAL A 64 -9.42 17.70 4.61
N THR A 65 -9.23 18.69 3.72
CA THR A 65 -9.82 18.68 2.39
C THR A 65 -9.28 17.52 1.53
N SER A 66 -7.97 17.27 1.58
CA SER A 66 -7.37 16.13 0.88
C SER A 66 -7.85 14.79 1.45
N PHE A 67 -8.06 14.72 2.77
CA PHE A 67 -8.60 13.52 3.41
C PHE A 67 -10.03 13.23 2.95
N ILE A 68 -10.95 14.21 3.04
CA ILE A 68 -12.34 14.07 2.59
C ILE A 68 -12.40 13.72 1.10
N SER A 69 -11.57 14.36 0.28
CA SER A 69 -11.48 14.06 -1.15
C SER A 69 -11.01 12.63 -1.41
N SER A 70 -10.03 12.13 -0.65
CA SER A 70 -9.56 10.74 -0.78
C SER A 70 -10.64 9.72 -0.44
N LEU A 71 -11.46 10.00 0.58
CA LEU A 71 -12.58 9.15 0.99
C LEU A 71 -13.68 9.16 -0.06
N GLY A 72 -14.04 10.34 -0.58
CA GLY A 72 -15.01 10.46 -1.67
C GLY A 72 -14.56 9.72 -2.93
N LEU A 73 -13.30 9.88 -3.32
CA LEU A 73 -12.73 9.18 -4.46
C LEU A 73 -12.73 7.65 -4.26
N TYR A 74 -12.35 7.17 -3.07
CA TYR A 74 -12.42 5.75 -2.73
C TYR A 74 -13.83 5.19 -2.89
N ILE A 75 -14.85 5.87 -2.34
CA ILE A 75 -16.25 5.45 -2.43
C ILE A 75 -16.71 5.41 -3.89
N ILE A 76 -16.40 6.44 -4.68
CA ILE A 76 -16.78 6.51 -6.09
C ILE A 76 -16.15 5.36 -6.86
N LEU A 77 -14.83 5.17 -6.74
CA LEU A 77 -14.11 4.14 -7.48
C LEU A 77 -14.54 2.73 -7.07
N GLN A 78 -14.74 2.47 -5.77
CA GLN A 78 -15.24 1.18 -5.30
C GLN A 78 -16.63 0.89 -5.87
N ASN A 79 -17.56 1.85 -5.80
CA ASN A 79 -18.91 1.61 -6.30
C ASN A 79 -18.94 1.49 -7.83
N LEU A 80 -18.06 2.20 -8.54
CA LEU A 80 -17.92 2.04 -9.99
C LEU A 80 -17.43 0.63 -10.34
N ILE A 81 -16.47 0.09 -9.59
CA ILE A 81 -16.00 -1.29 -9.75
C ILE A 81 -17.13 -2.28 -9.45
N ALA A 82 -17.84 -2.10 -8.34
CA ALA A 82 -18.99 -2.93 -7.98
C ALA A 82 -20.11 -2.89 -9.04
N LEU A 83 -20.33 -1.73 -9.67
CA LEU A 83 -21.32 -1.57 -10.74
C LEU A 83 -20.90 -2.32 -12.02
N ILE A 84 -19.62 -2.28 -12.38
CA ILE A 84 -19.10 -2.91 -13.60
C ILE A 84 -18.97 -4.43 -13.45
N TYR A 85 -18.45 -4.90 -12.31
CA TYR A 85 -18.07 -6.30 -12.10
C TYR A 85 -18.97 -7.07 -11.14
N GLY A 86 -19.92 -6.39 -10.49
CA GLY A 86 -20.75 -6.95 -9.44
C GLY A 86 -20.05 -7.01 -8.07
N ASN A 87 -20.80 -7.42 -7.05
CA ASN A 87 -20.33 -7.58 -5.67
C ASN A 87 -19.90 -9.02 -5.32
N GLN A 88 -19.88 -9.92 -6.29
CA GLN A 88 -19.45 -11.30 -6.05
C GLN A 88 -17.93 -11.40 -6.04
N VAL A 89 -17.41 -12.32 -5.22
CA VAL A 89 -15.98 -12.65 -5.22
C VAL A 89 -15.62 -13.28 -6.56
N GLN A 90 -14.64 -12.69 -7.24
CA GLN A 90 -14.09 -13.16 -8.50
C GLN A 90 -12.80 -13.93 -8.23
N VAL A 91 -12.60 -15.06 -8.89
CA VAL A 91 -11.36 -15.86 -8.78
C VAL A 91 -10.69 -15.99 -10.12
N LEU A 92 -9.35 -15.94 -10.13
CA LEU A 92 -8.55 -16.02 -11.37
C LEU A 92 -8.35 -17.46 -11.85
N THR A 93 -8.39 -18.44 -10.95
CA THR A 93 -8.34 -19.86 -11.28
C THR A 93 -9.15 -20.66 -10.27
N THR A 94 -9.77 -21.74 -10.72
CA THR A 94 -10.43 -22.75 -9.87
C THR A 94 -9.62 -24.03 -9.75
N GLN A 95 -8.43 -24.08 -10.38
CA GLN A 95 -7.56 -25.24 -10.32
C GLN A 95 -6.93 -25.35 -8.93
N PRO A 96 -6.78 -26.58 -8.39
CA PRO A 96 -6.10 -26.78 -7.11
C PRO A 96 -4.67 -26.22 -7.17
N GLU A 97 -4.35 -25.33 -6.23
CA GLU A 97 -3.02 -24.74 -6.15
C GLU A 97 -2.00 -25.79 -5.70
N LYS A 98 -0.80 -25.75 -6.29
CA LYS A 98 0.29 -26.64 -5.88
C LYS A 98 0.76 -26.24 -4.49
N THR A 99 0.79 -27.21 -3.57
CA THR A 99 1.27 -27.02 -2.20
C THR A 99 2.56 -27.79 -1.96
N PHE A 100 3.41 -27.24 -1.11
CA PHE A 100 4.64 -27.83 -0.65
C PHE A 100 4.55 -28.05 0.86
N GLN A 101 4.90 -29.25 1.31
CA GLN A 101 4.91 -29.60 2.73
C GLN A 101 6.33 -29.51 3.28
N LEU A 102 6.52 -28.69 4.31
CA LEU A 102 7.74 -28.61 5.10
C LEU A 102 7.41 -29.07 6.53
N GLY A 103 7.51 -30.38 6.78
CA GLY A 103 7.09 -30.98 8.04
C GLY A 103 5.59 -30.78 8.27
N SER A 104 5.22 -30.07 9.34
CA SER A 104 3.82 -29.75 9.66
C SER A 104 3.29 -28.48 8.99
N ILE A 105 4.12 -27.78 8.21
CA ILE A 105 3.75 -26.51 7.58
C ILE A 105 3.44 -26.78 6.10
N ILE A 106 2.25 -26.36 5.66
CA ILE A 106 1.82 -26.42 4.27
C ILE A 106 1.91 -25.00 3.70
N VAL A 107 2.66 -24.83 2.62
CA VAL A 107 2.84 -23.54 1.94
C VAL A 107 2.45 -23.69 0.47
N SER A 108 1.55 -22.82 -0.02
CA SER A 108 1.16 -22.82 -1.43
C SER A 108 2.28 -22.23 -2.31
N ARG A 109 2.29 -22.58 -3.60
CA ARG A 109 3.19 -21.95 -4.57
C ARG A 109 2.99 -20.43 -4.63
N ILE A 110 1.76 -19.95 -4.47
CA ILE A 110 1.44 -18.51 -4.45
C ILE A 110 2.05 -17.85 -3.21
N GLN A 111 1.95 -18.46 -2.03
CA GLN A 111 2.58 -17.94 -0.81
C GLN A 111 4.11 -17.89 -0.92
N TRP A 112 4.73 -18.87 -1.60
CA TRP A 112 6.17 -18.80 -1.92
C TRP A 112 6.51 -17.62 -2.85
N LEU A 113 5.66 -17.36 -3.84
CA LEU A 113 5.80 -16.21 -4.73
C LEU A 113 5.63 -14.88 -3.96
N GLU A 114 4.70 -14.82 -3.01
CA GLU A 114 4.51 -13.65 -2.13
C GLU A 114 5.76 -13.34 -1.32
N ILE A 115 6.30 -14.33 -0.60
CA ILE A 115 7.50 -14.18 0.23
C ILE A 115 8.69 -13.75 -0.64
N THR A 116 8.89 -14.43 -1.77
CA THR A 116 10.03 -14.16 -2.66
C THR A 116 9.92 -12.76 -3.27
N THR A 117 8.73 -12.39 -3.76
CA THR A 117 8.49 -11.06 -4.34
C THR A 117 8.65 -9.97 -3.29
N PHE A 118 8.11 -10.18 -2.08
CA PHE A 118 8.27 -9.26 -0.96
C PHE A 118 9.74 -9.00 -0.64
N LEU A 119 10.56 -10.05 -0.52
CA LEU A 119 11.99 -9.92 -0.23
C LEU A 119 12.73 -9.14 -1.33
N ILE A 120 12.52 -9.52 -2.59
CA ILE A 120 13.18 -8.87 -3.74
C ILE A 120 12.80 -7.39 -3.82
N ILE A 121 11.50 -7.09 -3.77
CA ILE A 121 11.00 -5.71 -3.91
C ILE A 121 11.40 -4.85 -2.72
N SER A 122 11.37 -5.39 -1.49
CA SER A 122 11.79 -4.66 -0.30
C SER A 122 13.27 -4.29 -0.35
N ILE A 123 14.13 -5.23 -0.75
CA ILE A 123 15.57 -4.99 -0.91
C ILE A 123 15.83 -3.97 -2.03
N LEU A 124 15.19 -4.16 -3.19
CA LEU A 124 15.35 -3.26 -4.32
C LEU A 124 14.92 -1.84 -3.98
N PHE A 125 13.76 -1.68 -3.35
CA PHE A 125 13.24 -0.38 -2.95
C PHE A 125 14.10 0.26 -1.85
N TYR A 126 14.59 -0.53 -0.89
CA TYR A 126 15.55 -0.07 0.11
C TYR A 126 16.81 0.50 -0.54
N LEU A 127 17.38 -0.21 -1.51
CA LEU A 127 18.57 0.25 -2.24
C LEU A 127 18.28 1.54 -3.01
N ILE A 128 17.12 1.64 -3.66
CA ILE A 128 16.71 2.84 -4.39
C ILE A 128 16.61 4.04 -3.44
N ILE A 129 15.90 3.90 -2.32
CA ILE A 129 15.70 5.02 -1.37
C ILE A 129 16.99 5.40 -0.65
N SER A 130 17.86 4.43 -0.33
CA SER A 130 19.07 4.70 0.46
C SER A 130 20.22 5.26 -0.38
N PHE A 131 20.39 4.79 -1.62
CA PHE A 131 21.60 5.06 -2.40
C PHE A 131 21.40 5.95 -3.63
N THR A 132 20.18 6.18 -4.09
CA THR A 132 19.95 6.96 -5.32
C THR A 132 19.70 8.45 -5.07
N ARG A 133 19.89 9.26 -6.11
CA ARG A 133 19.54 10.70 -6.10
C ARG A 133 18.06 10.93 -5.82
N PHE A 134 17.18 10.05 -6.34
CA PHE A 134 15.75 10.10 -6.09
C PHE A 134 15.41 9.90 -4.61
N GLY A 135 16.06 8.93 -3.95
CA GLY A 135 15.91 8.73 -2.51
C GLY A 135 16.34 9.93 -1.68
N LYS A 136 17.50 10.53 -2.02
CA LYS A 136 17.99 11.76 -1.38
C LYS A 136 17.02 12.93 -1.56
N SER A 137 16.47 13.13 -2.77
CA SER A 137 15.47 14.18 -3.00
C SER A 137 14.19 13.95 -2.21
N LEU A 138 13.76 12.70 -2.06
CA LEU A 138 12.58 12.36 -1.28
C LEU A 138 12.76 12.66 0.21
N LYS A 139 13.96 12.38 0.74
CA LYS A 139 14.31 12.70 2.12
C LYS A 139 14.31 14.21 2.36
N ALA A 140 14.97 14.97 1.47
CA ALA A 140 14.96 16.44 1.52
C ALA A 140 13.54 17.03 1.45
N LEU A 141 12.69 16.48 0.56
CA LEU A 141 11.28 16.89 0.43
C LEU A 141 10.46 16.56 1.68
N SER A 142 10.81 15.49 2.41
CA SER A 142 10.11 15.09 3.63
C SER A 142 10.51 15.94 4.84
N ASP A 143 11.75 16.43 4.86
CA ASP A 143 12.27 17.30 5.91
C ASP A 143 11.72 18.73 5.77
N ASN A 144 11.96 19.38 4.63
CA ASN A 144 11.43 20.72 4.37
C ASN A 144 11.15 20.94 2.86
N PRO A 145 9.88 20.86 2.43
CA PRO A 145 9.51 21.05 1.02
C PRO A 145 9.90 22.42 0.45
N LEU A 146 9.81 23.49 1.24
CA LEU A 146 10.13 24.85 0.80
C LEU A 146 11.63 25.00 0.53
N LEU A 147 12.47 24.49 1.44
CA LEU A 147 13.93 24.49 1.23
C LEU A 147 14.35 23.57 0.08
N ALA A 148 13.67 22.43 -0.08
CA ALA A 148 13.90 21.51 -1.18
C ALA A 148 13.66 22.20 -2.54
N GLU A 149 12.63 23.04 -2.65
CA GLU A 149 12.33 23.81 -3.86
C GLU A 149 13.43 24.85 -4.16
N VAL A 150 13.93 25.55 -3.13
CA VAL A 150 15.00 26.55 -3.27
C VAL A 150 16.30 25.95 -3.82
N VAL A 151 16.61 24.70 -3.46
CA VAL A 151 17.79 23.98 -3.99
C VAL A 151 17.53 23.28 -5.34
N GLY A 152 16.37 23.55 -5.98
CA GLY A 152 16.05 23.09 -7.32
C GLY A 152 15.38 21.71 -7.42
N ILE A 153 14.82 21.17 -6.33
CA ILE A 153 14.05 19.92 -6.37
C ILE A 153 12.65 20.23 -6.93
N ASP A 154 12.33 19.64 -8.08
CA ASP A 154 10.98 19.71 -8.66
C ASP A 154 9.99 18.87 -7.81
N ILE A 155 9.18 19.58 -7.02
CA ILE A 155 8.15 19.00 -6.17
C ILE A 155 7.08 18.27 -7.00
N ASP A 156 6.64 18.87 -8.10
CA ASP A 156 5.57 18.32 -8.94
C ASP A 156 5.99 16.98 -9.55
N SER A 157 7.20 16.91 -10.13
CA SER A 157 7.76 15.67 -10.67
C SER A 157 7.98 14.62 -9.58
N SER A 158 8.44 15.05 -8.41
CA SER A 158 8.65 14.15 -7.27
C SER A 158 7.34 13.54 -6.77
N ARG A 159 6.27 14.33 -6.66
CA ARG A 159 4.94 13.85 -6.26
C ARG A 159 4.40 12.83 -7.26
N LEU A 160 4.49 13.10 -8.56
CA LEU A 160 4.06 12.15 -9.60
C LEU A 160 4.81 10.81 -9.50
N LYS A 161 6.13 10.85 -9.30
CA LYS A 161 6.95 9.62 -9.11
C LYS A 161 6.55 8.84 -7.87
N ILE A 162 6.31 9.53 -6.75
CA ILE A 162 5.89 8.90 -5.49
C ILE A 162 4.54 8.20 -5.68
N PHE A 163 3.56 8.86 -6.31
CA PHE A 163 2.25 8.26 -6.58
C PHE A 163 2.36 7.09 -7.56
N ALA A 164 3.16 7.21 -8.62
CA ALA A 164 3.37 6.12 -9.57
C ALA A 164 3.99 4.89 -8.89
N ILE A 165 5.07 5.07 -8.11
CA ILE A 165 5.78 3.98 -7.44
C ILE A 165 4.92 3.37 -6.32
N GLY A 166 4.27 4.21 -5.50
CA GLY A 166 3.39 3.74 -4.44
C GLY A 166 2.19 2.95 -4.97
N SER A 167 1.62 3.37 -6.10
CA SER A 167 0.55 2.64 -6.78
C SER A 167 1.05 1.36 -7.44
N LEU A 168 2.26 1.35 -8.00
CA LEU A 168 2.87 0.15 -8.56
C LEU A 168 3.14 -0.91 -7.48
N LEU A 169 3.67 -0.51 -6.32
CA LEU A 169 3.88 -1.39 -5.17
C LEU A 169 2.55 -1.93 -4.61
N ALA A 170 1.52 -1.07 -4.52
CA ALA A 170 0.18 -1.51 -4.14
C ALA A 170 -0.39 -2.49 -5.16
N GLY A 171 -0.19 -2.24 -6.46
CA GLY A 171 -0.62 -3.14 -7.53
C GLY A 171 0.06 -4.50 -7.48
N LEU A 172 1.37 -4.56 -7.16
CA LEU A 172 2.06 -5.83 -6.93
C LEU A 172 1.42 -6.62 -5.78
N GLY A 173 1.15 -5.97 -4.65
CA GLY A 173 0.47 -6.60 -3.51
C GLY A 173 -0.95 -7.05 -3.84
N ALA A 174 -1.68 -6.29 -4.64
CA ALA A 174 -3.03 -6.62 -5.08
C ALA A 174 -3.07 -7.83 -6.02
N ILE A 175 -2.13 -7.90 -6.98
CA ILE A 175 -2.02 -9.02 -7.91
C ILE A 175 -1.74 -10.33 -7.16
N LEU A 176 -0.82 -10.28 -6.18
CA LEU A 176 -0.48 -11.46 -5.38
C LEU A 176 -1.67 -11.91 -4.52
N SER A 177 -2.31 -10.97 -3.80
CA SER A 177 -3.51 -11.28 -3.01
C SER A 177 -4.68 -11.78 -3.86
N ALA A 178 -4.87 -11.22 -5.06
CA ALA A 178 -5.89 -11.65 -6.00
C ALA A 178 -5.69 -13.10 -6.47
N LEU A 179 -4.43 -13.55 -6.59
CA LEU A 179 -4.10 -14.93 -6.93
C LEU A 179 -4.37 -15.87 -5.75
N ASP A 180 -4.13 -15.44 -4.50
CA ASP A 180 -4.28 -16.27 -3.30
C ASP A 180 -5.73 -16.37 -2.79
N THR A 181 -6.40 -15.22 -2.60
CA THR A 181 -7.69 -15.14 -1.91
C THR A 181 -8.87 -14.74 -2.81
N GLY A 182 -8.59 -14.40 -4.07
CA GLY A 182 -9.60 -13.86 -4.99
C GLY A 182 -9.78 -12.34 -4.84
N ILE A 183 -10.79 -11.82 -5.54
CA ILE A 183 -10.98 -10.39 -5.80
C ILE A 183 -12.40 -10.00 -5.41
N GLU A 184 -12.53 -8.94 -4.62
CA GLU A 184 -13.82 -8.32 -4.30
C GLU A 184 -13.70 -6.79 -4.31
N PRO A 185 -14.80 -6.04 -4.57
CA PRO A 185 -14.71 -4.58 -4.66
C PRO A 185 -14.22 -3.92 -3.36
N THR A 186 -14.51 -4.53 -2.21
CA THR A 186 -14.21 -4.02 -0.87
C THR A 186 -12.80 -4.32 -0.36
N MET A 187 -12.00 -5.11 -1.08
CA MET A 187 -10.72 -5.64 -0.57
C MET A 187 -9.69 -4.54 -0.23
N GLY A 188 -9.77 -3.38 -0.86
CA GLY A 188 -8.75 -2.35 -0.74
C GLY A 188 -8.69 -1.62 0.61
N LEU A 189 -9.83 -1.31 1.23
CA LEU A 189 -9.86 -0.52 2.47
C LEU A 189 -9.31 -1.26 3.69
N PRO A 190 -9.64 -2.55 3.93
CA PRO A 190 -9.02 -3.33 5.00
C PRO A 190 -7.49 -3.34 4.89
N ILE A 191 -6.96 -3.52 3.66
CA ILE A 191 -5.52 -3.53 3.41
C ILE A 191 -4.89 -2.16 3.70
N VAL A 192 -5.51 -1.05 3.28
CA VAL A 192 -5.02 0.29 3.60
C VAL A 192 -5.02 0.54 5.10
N MET A 193 -6.05 0.12 5.82
CA MET A 193 -6.11 0.29 7.27
C MET A 193 -4.99 -0.49 7.96
N ILE A 194 -4.76 -1.75 7.58
CA ILE A 194 -3.66 -2.56 8.10
C ILE A 194 -2.30 -1.94 7.75
N ALA A 195 -2.14 -1.39 6.53
CA ALA A 195 -0.92 -0.72 6.12
C ALA A 195 -0.65 0.56 6.94
N ILE A 196 -1.69 1.35 7.25
CA ILE A 196 -1.58 2.50 8.14
C ILE A 196 -1.13 2.05 9.53
N VAL A 197 -1.75 0.99 10.07
CA VAL A 197 -1.34 0.43 11.37
C VAL A 197 0.12 -0.04 11.33
N ALA A 198 0.54 -0.71 10.25
CA ALA A 198 1.91 -1.18 10.07
C ALA A 198 2.91 -0.02 10.09
N VAL A 199 2.60 1.08 9.39
CA VAL A 199 3.44 2.27 9.34
C VAL A 199 3.50 2.99 10.69
N ILE A 200 2.40 3.05 11.44
CA ILE A 200 2.38 3.66 12.78
C ILE A 200 3.21 2.82 13.75
N ILE A 201 2.98 1.51 13.80
CA ILE A 201 3.72 0.60 14.69
C ILE A 201 5.20 0.59 14.31
N GLY A 202 5.52 0.52 13.02
CA GLY A 202 6.89 0.53 12.52
C GLY A 202 7.63 1.84 12.72
N GLY A 203 6.90 2.95 12.60
CA GLY A 203 7.41 4.32 12.58
C GLY A 203 7.43 4.87 11.15
N SER A 204 6.82 6.05 10.94
CA SER A 204 6.68 6.70 9.63
C SER A 204 7.93 7.48 9.17
N SER A 205 8.96 7.55 10.01
CA SER A 205 10.17 8.35 9.77
C SER A 205 11.20 7.67 8.88
N VAL A 206 11.23 6.33 8.89
CA VAL A 206 12.20 5.51 8.14
C VAL A 206 11.46 4.36 7.44
N PHE A 207 11.89 4.04 6.22
CA PHE A 207 11.24 3.01 5.40
C PHE A 207 11.35 1.61 6.04
N GLU A 208 12.49 1.34 6.67
CA GLU A 208 12.78 0.12 7.42
C GLU A 208 11.78 -0.07 8.57
N GLY A 209 11.31 1.02 9.18
CA GLY A 209 10.25 1.02 10.17
C GLY A 209 8.97 0.39 9.63
N ALA A 210 8.49 0.90 8.49
CA ALA A 210 7.29 0.38 7.85
C ALA A 210 7.41 -1.10 7.46
N LEU A 211 8.58 -1.56 7.00
CA LEU A 211 8.84 -2.97 6.71
C LEU A 211 8.73 -3.85 7.96
N VAL A 212 9.40 -3.47 9.05
CA VAL A 212 9.35 -4.21 10.32
C VAL A 212 7.93 -4.24 10.87
N GLY A 213 7.22 -3.11 10.81
CA GLY A 213 5.82 -3.01 11.23
C GLY A 213 4.89 -3.93 10.43
N GLY A 214 5.08 -3.99 9.11
CA GLY A 214 4.31 -4.88 8.22
C GLY A 214 4.55 -6.35 8.51
N ILE A 215 5.82 -6.75 8.67
CA ILE A 215 6.18 -8.14 9.03
C ILE A 215 5.59 -8.51 10.39
N LEU A 216 5.74 -7.64 11.39
CA LEU A 216 5.24 -7.88 12.74
C LEU A 216 3.72 -8.04 12.73
N LEU A 217 2.99 -7.17 12.02
CA LEU A 217 1.54 -7.31 11.90
C LEU A 217 1.13 -8.56 11.11
N GLY A 218 1.86 -8.95 10.07
CA GLY A 218 1.62 -10.19 9.35
C GLY A 218 1.74 -11.41 10.27
N ILE A 219 2.80 -11.45 11.08
CA ILE A 219 3.00 -12.52 12.08
C ILE A 219 1.90 -12.50 13.14
N LEU A 220 1.54 -11.33 13.67
CA LEU A 220 0.45 -11.21 14.66
C LEU A 220 -0.89 -11.71 14.10
N GLN A 221 -1.20 -11.39 12.84
CA GLN A 221 -2.40 -11.88 12.16
C GLN A 221 -2.37 -13.40 12.00
N ALA A 222 -1.25 -13.96 11.53
CA ALA A 222 -1.10 -15.40 11.37
C ALA A 222 -1.24 -16.14 12.72
N LEU A 223 -0.62 -15.62 13.79
CA LEU A 223 -0.74 -16.17 15.13
C LEU A 223 -2.16 -16.06 15.70
N SER A 224 -2.86 -14.95 15.42
CA SER A 224 -4.26 -14.78 15.79
C SER A 224 -5.15 -15.82 15.13
N ILE A 225 -4.93 -16.11 13.85
CA ILE A 225 -5.68 -17.16 13.14
C ILE A 225 -5.37 -18.53 13.73
N PHE A 226 -4.09 -18.81 14.00
CA PHE A 226 -3.63 -20.10 14.52
C PHE A 226 -4.12 -20.40 15.95
N ARG A 227 -4.20 -19.40 16.83
CA ARG A 227 -4.54 -19.59 18.25
C ARG A 227 -5.98 -19.27 18.63
N LEU A 228 -6.61 -18.32 17.94
CA LEU A 228 -7.95 -17.85 18.27
C LEU A 228 -8.92 -18.28 17.17
N SER A 229 -9.00 -17.48 16.09
CA SER A 229 -9.72 -17.74 14.85
C SER A 229 -9.54 -16.55 13.89
N ALA A 230 -9.93 -16.71 12.63
CA ALA A 230 -9.86 -15.65 11.63
C ALA A 230 -10.65 -14.38 12.00
N ARG A 231 -11.70 -14.49 12.83
CA ARG A 231 -12.50 -13.33 13.27
C ARG A 231 -11.72 -12.34 14.14
N TRP A 232 -10.69 -12.82 14.84
CA TRP A 232 -9.89 -11.98 15.73
C TRP A 232 -8.75 -11.24 15.02
N GLN A 233 -8.50 -11.57 13.74
CA GLN A 233 -7.37 -11.06 12.98
C GLN A 233 -7.30 -9.52 13.02
N ASN A 234 -8.38 -8.84 12.64
CA ASN A 234 -8.43 -7.38 12.64
C ASN A 234 -8.42 -6.80 14.06
N THR A 235 -9.11 -7.44 15.00
CA THR A 235 -9.17 -6.99 16.40
C THR A 235 -7.78 -6.95 17.02
N VAL A 236 -6.96 -7.99 16.82
CA VAL A 236 -5.59 -8.04 17.35
C VAL A 236 -4.72 -6.94 16.74
N VAL A 237 -4.86 -6.66 15.43
CA VAL A 237 -4.12 -5.59 14.75
C VAL A 237 -4.44 -4.21 15.36
N PHE A 238 -5.72 -3.90 15.57
CA PHE A 238 -6.12 -2.60 16.14
C PHE A 238 -5.84 -2.50 17.65
N ILE A 239 -5.87 -3.60 18.40
CA ILE A 239 -5.41 -3.61 19.79
C ILE A 239 -3.91 -3.31 19.85
N ALA A 240 -3.11 -3.94 18.98
CA ALA A 240 -1.68 -3.66 18.88
C ALA A 240 -1.43 -2.18 18.54
N LEU A 241 -2.21 -1.58 17.63
CA LEU A 241 -2.15 -0.15 17.36
C LEU A 241 -2.33 0.69 18.63
N ILE A 242 -3.40 0.43 19.40
CA ILE A 242 -3.70 1.18 20.63
C ILE A 242 -2.55 1.06 21.63
N ILE A 243 -2.02 -0.15 21.83
CA ILE A 243 -0.89 -0.39 22.72
C ILE A 243 0.34 0.42 22.26
N PHE A 244 0.67 0.37 20.97
CA PHE A 244 1.82 1.11 20.45
C PHE A 244 1.63 2.64 20.56
N LEU A 245 0.42 3.15 20.32
CA LEU A 245 0.14 4.58 20.50
C LEU A 245 0.27 5.03 21.96
N LEU A 246 -0.10 4.19 22.92
CA LEU A 246 0.01 4.50 24.35
C LEU A 246 1.45 4.45 24.86
N PHE A 247 2.22 3.46 24.45
CA PHE A 247 3.54 3.20 25.04
C PHE A 247 4.73 3.64 24.16
N LYS A 248 4.56 3.75 22.85
CA LYS A 248 5.63 4.07 21.90
C LYS A 248 5.10 4.79 20.63
N PRO A 249 4.59 6.02 20.77
CA PRO A 249 3.90 6.75 19.68
C PRO A 249 4.80 7.06 18.48
N GLU A 250 6.13 7.02 18.63
CA GLU A 250 7.06 7.17 17.51
C GLU A 250 7.20 5.90 16.65
N GLY A 251 6.69 4.76 17.12
CA GLY A 251 6.86 3.45 16.49
C GLY A 251 8.18 2.77 16.89
N ILE A 252 8.41 1.55 16.37
CA ILE A 252 9.54 0.70 16.75
C ILE A 252 10.88 1.36 16.41
N LEU A 253 11.00 1.91 15.20
CA LEU A 253 12.21 2.55 14.67
C LEU A 253 12.06 4.08 14.55
N GLY A 254 11.10 4.67 15.27
CA GLY A 254 10.87 6.11 15.28
C GLY A 254 12.03 6.89 15.90
N VAL A 255 12.50 7.91 15.21
CA VAL A 255 13.44 8.89 15.78
C VAL A 255 12.65 9.84 16.68
N ARG A 256 13.04 9.96 17.96
CA ARG A 256 12.49 10.97 18.87
C ARG A 256 12.79 12.36 18.31
N ARG A 257 11.76 13.12 17.92
CA ARG A 257 11.94 14.53 17.59
C ARG A 257 12.32 15.29 18.85
N ARG A 258 13.36 16.12 18.78
CA ARG A 258 13.73 17.02 19.89
C ARG A 258 12.58 18.01 20.09
N LEU A 259 12.27 18.33 21.36
CA LEU A 259 11.19 19.26 21.74
C LEU A 259 11.30 20.64 21.07
N GLU A 260 12.48 21.02 20.60
CA GLU A 260 12.75 22.25 19.85
C GLU A 260 12.07 22.27 18.46
N GLU A 261 11.90 21.12 17.80
CA GLU A 261 11.26 21.02 16.48
C GLU A 261 9.72 21.04 16.54
N ILE A 262 9.13 20.87 17.73
CA ILE A 262 7.67 20.86 17.93
C ILE A 262 7.12 22.29 18.09
N LYS A 263 7.99 23.26 18.41
CA LYS A 263 7.62 24.66 18.70
C LYS A 263 7.82 25.63 17.52
N ILE A 264 8.17 25.14 16.32
CA ILE A 264 8.34 25.95 15.11
C ILE A 264 7.18 25.68 14.15
#